data_AF-A0A523LAK5-F1
#
_entry.id   AF-A0A523LAK5-F1
#
_cell.length_a   1.000
_cell.length_b   1.000
_cell.length_c   1.000
_cell.angle_alpha   90.00
_cell.angle_beta   90.00
_cell.angle_gamma   90.00
#
_symmetry.space_group_name_H-M   'P 1'
#
loop_
_entity.id
_entity.type
_entity.pdbx_description
1 polymer ?
#
loop_
_entity_poly.entity_id
_entity_poly.type
_entity_poly.pdbx_seq_one_letter_code
_entity_poly.pdbx_strand_id
1 'polypeptide(L)'
;MKYKLTLHSFMLAALLFGTPGIAKASESDPWTYAYIPLADSATLINDKLGDLIQTVIDKTNSRYSNSLPPEDTELEFRFFTEFRSSHIRDVAWGVFERCIGTNSCPGWPHFERIQMYPEESVYHEGNWRYIPSRFHLASIIKVCGIRMGADKITHLFDDGFHYFNAIRSKRKNYDLEDIKNLSLAFERSYMGTRLTGIFSYADVEANLAGVQFYRDFFGGPTPMIGRNANGFLTLMRSPDICDYVSDQFDERNLPNEYTYSLIKTAKARNRSLGLIKIIEQRENQSEARALKLNQQELAIQTESILARRIPMTRWQTDFPKLRLLGHATGYMTQFMFDPDFRRASIIFGFNPLKPGNLNDRKPIVMQRVGINPDAPSRLEI
;
A
#
# COMPACT_ATOMS: atom_id res chain seq x y z
N MET A 1 -39.74 -19.23 -30.62
CA MET A 1 -39.02 -18.02 -30.16
C MET A 1 -37.56 -18.37 -29.91
N LYS A 2 -36.64 -17.97 -30.80
CA LYS A 2 -35.20 -18.12 -30.62
C LYS A 2 -34.65 -16.75 -30.23
N TYR A 3 -34.26 -16.57 -28.96
CA TYR A 3 -33.60 -15.35 -28.52
C TYR A 3 -32.19 -15.31 -29.13
N LYS A 4 -31.98 -14.44 -30.13
CA LYS A 4 -30.65 -14.03 -30.57
C LYS A 4 -30.04 -13.22 -29.42
N LEU A 5 -29.29 -13.86 -28.52
CA LEU A 5 -28.34 -13.16 -27.67
C LEU A 5 -27.29 -12.54 -28.61
N THR A 6 -27.31 -11.22 -28.75
CA THR A 6 -26.36 -10.48 -29.55
C THR A 6 -25.01 -10.43 -28.83
N LEU A 7 -23.93 -10.55 -29.60
CA LEU A 7 -22.52 -10.50 -29.17
C LEU A 7 -22.19 -9.29 -28.24
N HIS A 8 -23.01 -8.23 -28.31
CA HIS A 8 -22.90 -7.03 -27.48
C HIS A 8 -23.19 -7.30 -25.98
N SER A 9 -24.09 -8.24 -25.65
CA SER A 9 -24.40 -8.57 -24.25
C SER A 9 -23.25 -9.31 -23.55
N PHE A 10 -22.43 -10.07 -24.30
CA PHE A 10 -21.24 -10.74 -23.78
C PHE A 10 -20.06 -9.78 -23.57
N MET A 11 -19.87 -8.80 -24.45
CA MET A 11 -18.83 -7.77 -24.24
C MET A 11 -19.14 -6.85 -23.05
N LEU A 12 -20.40 -6.51 -22.82
CA LEU A 12 -20.79 -5.69 -21.66
C LEU A 12 -20.58 -6.45 -20.34
N ALA A 13 -20.86 -7.76 -20.30
CA ALA A 13 -20.60 -8.60 -19.13
C ALA A 13 -19.08 -8.78 -18.88
N ALA A 14 -18.26 -8.95 -19.92
CA ALA A 14 -16.81 -9.04 -19.78
C ALA A 14 -16.16 -7.73 -19.28
N LEU A 15 -16.76 -6.58 -19.61
CA LEU A 15 -16.33 -5.26 -19.10
C LEU A 15 -16.76 -5.01 -17.65
N LEU A 16 -17.84 -5.64 -17.18
CA LEU A 16 -18.33 -5.51 -15.81
C LEU A 16 -17.63 -6.44 -14.80
N PHE A 17 -17.01 -7.53 -15.27
CA PHE A 17 -16.35 -8.52 -14.41
C PHE A 17 -14.83 -8.63 -14.61
N GLY A 18 -14.23 -7.79 -15.47
CA GLY A 18 -12.83 -7.95 -15.91
C GLY A 18 -11.92 -6.74 -15.69
N THR A 19 -12.26 -5.80 -14.82
CA THR A 19 -11.29 -4.74 -14.46
C THR A 19 -10.30 -5.29 -13.44
N PRO A 20 -8.99 -5.29 -13.74
CA PRO A 20 -7.98 -5.61 -12.75
C PRO A 20 -8.07 -4.56 -11.63
N GLY A 21 -8.11 -5.03 -10.38
CA GLY A 21 -8.03 -4.13 -9.23
C GLY A 21 -6.70 -3.43 -9.23
N ILE A 22 -6.75 -2.13 -9.43
CA ILE A 22 -5.71 -1.25 -8.93
C ILE A 22 -5.99 -1.16 -7.43
N ALA A 23 -5.00 -1.50 -6.60
CA ALA A 23 -5.09 -1.29 -5.17
C ALA A 23 -5.45 0.19 -4.94
N LYS A 24 -6.42 0.45 -4.07
CA LYS A 24 -6.77 1.80 -3.67
C LYS A 24 -6.26 1.96 -2.26
N ALA A 25 -5.42 2.96 -2.08
CA ALA A 25 -5.02 3.47 -0.79
C ALA A 25 -5.96 4.60 -0.39
N SER A 26 -6.25 4.74 0.90
CA SER A 26 -7.09 5.81 1.43
C SER A 26 -6.26 7.04 1.76
N GLU A 27 -6.82 8.23 1.59
CA GLU A 27 -6.19 9.45 2.08
C GLU A 27 -6.11 9.49 3.61
N SER A 28 -5.09 10.16 4.13
CA SER A 28 -4.82 10.27 5.56
C SER A 28 -4.80 11.74 6.01
N ASP A 29 -5.15 11.99 7.27
CA ASP A 29 -5.04 13.30 7.91
C ASP A 29 -4.26 13.18 9.22
N PRO A 30 -2.92 13.34 9.17
CA PRO A 30 -2.09 13.24 10.37
C PRO A 30 -2.18 14.47 11.28
N TRP A 31 -2.85 15.55 10.84
CA TRP A 31 -2.88 16.83 11.53
C TRP A 31 -3.90 16.87 12.66
N THR A 32 -5.11 16.35 12.43
CA THR A 32 -6.23 16.45 13.38
C THR A 32 -5.90 15.89 14.78
N TYR A 33 -5.09 14.84 14.83
CA TYR A 33 -4.74 14.15 16.06
C TYR A 33 -3.23 14.03 16.31
N ALA A 34 -2.45 15.01 15.83
CA ALA A 34 -0.99 15.01 15.83
C ALA A 34 -0.34 14.73 17.21
N TYR A 35 -1.00 15.14 18.30
CA TYR A 35 -0.45 15.08 19.66
C TYR A 35 -0.91 13.88 20.49
N ILE A 36 -1.79 13.04 19.95
CA ILE A 36 -2.27 11.86 20.69
C ILE A 36 -1.17 10.80 20.61
N PRO A 37 -0.64 10.32 21.76
CA PRO A 37 0.38 9.29 21.75
C PRO A 37 -0.16 8.01 21.12
N LEU A 38 0.72 7.31 20.41
CA LEU A 38 0.45 6.00 19.82
C LEU A 38 1.65 5.09 20.11
N ALA A 39 1.39 3.84 20.48
CA ALA A 39 2.40 2.80 20.53
C ALA A 39 2.98 2.54 19.14
N ASP A 40 4.26 2.19 19.12
CA ASP A 40 4.94 1.83 17.89
C ASP A 40 4.49 0.44 17.42
N SER A 41 4.08 0.36 16.16
CA SER A 41 3.57 -0.85 15.53
C SER A 41 4.63 -1.63 14.75
N ALA A 42 5.90 -1.16 14.71
CA ALA A 42 6.95 -1.80 13.92
C ALA A 42 7.12 -3.28 14.23
N THR A 43 7.20 -3.67 15.52
CA THR A 43 7.31 -5.08 15.92
C THR A 43 6.11 -5.90 15.44
N LEU A 44 4.89 -5.39 15.59
CA LEU A 44 3.67 -6.09 15.15
C LEU A 44 3.64 -6.29 13.62
N ILE A 45 4.13 -5.31 12.87
CA ILE A 45 4.23 -5.39 11.41
C ILE A 45 5.33 -6.39 11.02
N ASN A 46 6.51 -6.32 11.65
CA ASN A 46 7.65 -7.19 11.37
C ASN A 46 7.33 -8.66 11.66
N ASP A 47 6.68 -8.95 12.78
CA ASP A 47 6.23 -10.30 13.11
C ASP A 47 5.29 -10.85 12.03
N LYS A 48 4.29 -10.04 11.64
CA LYS A 48 3.32 -10.46 10.64
C LYS A 48 3.94 -10.63 9.25
N LEU A 49 4.91 -9.79 8.92
CA LEU A 49 5.64 -9.84 7.67
C LEU A 49 6.57 -11.05 7.62
N GLY A 50 7.25 -11.37 8.72
CA GLY A 50 8.07 -12.57 8.88
C GLY A 50 7.25 -13.84 8.67
N ASP A 51 6.11 -13.95 9.36
CA ASP A 51 5.17 -15.07 9.19
C ASP A 51 4.71 -15.24 7.74
N LEU A 52 4.35 -14.13 7.08
CA LEU A 52 3.91 -14.13 5.70
C LEU A 52 5.02 -14.59 4.76
N ILE A 53 6.22 -14.02 4.88
CA ILE A 53 7.37 -14.37 4.03
C ILE A 53 7.74 -15.84 4.23
N GLN A 54 7.82 -16.31 5.48
CA GLN A 54 8.13 -17.70 5.79
C GLN A 54 7.08 -18.66 5.19
N THR A 55 5.80 -18.34 5.36
CA THR A 55 4.70 -19.13 4.77
C THR A 55 4.82 -19.22 3.24
N VAL A 56 5.20 -18.11 2.59
CA VAL A 56 5.38 -18.06 1.13
C VAL A 56 6.63 -18.84 0.70
N ILE A 57 7.73 -18.79 1.47
CA ILE A 57 8.93 -19.61 1.25
C ILE A 57 8.56 -21.09 1.30
N ASP A 58 7.88 -21.53 2.37
CA ASP A 58 7.50 -22.93 2.57
C ASP A 58 6.58 -23.42 1.47
N LYS A 59 5.59 -22.61 1.09
CA LYS A 59 4.68 -22.91 -0.01
C LYS A 59 5.42 -23.01 -1.34
N THR A 60 6.38 -22.11 -1.60
CA THR A 60 7.19 -22.14 -2.82
C THR A 60 8.05 -23.39 -2.87
N ASN A 61 8.75 -23.72 -1.78
CA ASN A 61 9.60 -24.90 -1.67
C ASN A 61 8.81 -26.21 -1.78
N SER A 62 7.62 -26.29 -1.19
CA SER A 62 6.77 -27.49 -1.21
C SER A 62 6.38 -27.94 -2.62
N ARG A 63 6.35 -27.02 -3.60
CA ARG A 63 6.10 -27.35 -5.01
C ARG A 63 7.20 -28.21 -5.63
N TYR A 64 8.38 -28.23 -5.01
CA TYR A 64 9.57 -28.90 -5.48
C TYR A 64 10.04 -29.99 -4.51
N SER A 65 9.18 -30.44 -3.59
CA SER A 65 9.56 -31.43 -2.57
C SER A 65 10.09 -32.76 -3.13
N ASN A 66 9.70 -33.09 -4.37
CA ASN A 66 10.06 -34.32 -5.07
C ASN A 66 10.97 -34.08 -6.29
N SER A 67 11.57 -32.90 -6.41
CA SER A 67 12.44 -32.54 -7.54
C SER A 67 13.62 -31.69 -7.08
N LEU A 68 14.64 -31.57 -7.93
CA LEU A 68 15.67 -30.56 -7.72
C LEU A 68 15.03 -29.15 -7.77
N PRO A 69 15.52 -28.19 -6.97
CA PRO A 69 15.03 -26.82 -7.04
C PRO A 69 15.38 -26.23 -8.41
N PRO A 70 14.48 -25.47 -9.04
CA PRO A 70 14.71 -24.89 -10.36
C PRO A 70 15.73 -23.75 -10.29
N GLU A 71 16.02 -23.13 -11.43
CA GLU A 71 16.89 -21.96 -11.55
C GLU A 71 16.38 -20.75 -10.74
N ASP A 72 17.29 -19.82 -10.39
CA ASP A 72 17.00 -18.65 -9.53
C ASP A 72 15.84 -17.81 -10.04
N THR A 73 15.80 -17.56 -11.35
CA THR A 73 14.74 -16.72 -11.94
C THR A 73 13.37 -17.40 -11.85
N GLU A 74 13.32 -18.74 -11.93
CA GLU A 74 12.06 -19.45 -11.73
C GLU A 74 11.64 -19.43 -10.26
N LEU A 75 12.56 -19.70 -9.32
CA LEU A 75 12.24 -19.63 -7.88
C LEU A 75 11.71 -18.25 -7.49
N GLU A 76 12.36 -17.17 -7.94
CA GLU A 76 11.91 -15.79 -7.71
C GLU A 76 10.51 -15.55 -8.28
N PHE A 77 10.27 -15.99 -9.52
CA PHE A 77 8.97 -15.85 -10.17
C PHE A 77 7.87 -16.58 -9.40
N ARG A 78 8.15 -17.80 -8.94
CA ARG A 78 7.19 -18.61 -8.15
C ARG A 78 6.94 -18.01 -6.80
N PHE A 79 7.99 -17.59 -6.10
CA PHE A 79 7.89 -16.88 -4.83
C PHE A 79 6.97 -15.68 -4.95
N PHE A 80 7.18 -14.79 -5.93
CA PHE A 80 6.33 -13.61 -6.09
C PHE A 80 4.91 -13.92 -6.55
N THR A 81 4.71 -15.00 -7.29
CA THR A 81 3.37 -15.51 -7.62
C THR A 81 2.63 -15.93 -6.35
N GLU A 82 3.31 -16.65 -5.46
CA GLU A 82 2.76 -17.10 -4.18
C GLU A 82 2.55 -15.94 -3.21
N PHE A 83 3.50 -15.02 -3.13
CA PHE A 83 3.44 -13.80 -2.31
C PHE A 83 2.22 -12.97 -2.69
N ARG A 84 2.06 -12.65 -3.98
CA ARG A 84 0.88 -11.94 -4.51
C ARG A 84 -0.41 -12.69 -4.16
N SER A 85 -0.42 -14.01 -4.32
CA SER A 85 -1.61 -14.81 -4.01
C SER A 85 -1.93 -14.86 -2.52
N SER A 86 -0.98 -14.61 -1.63
CA SER A 86 -1.15 -14.69 -0.18
C SER A 86 -1.45 -13.32 0.42
N HIS A 87 -1.03 -12.25 -0.26
CA HIS A 87 -1.10 -10.88 0.24
C HIS A 87 -2.06 -9.95 -0.54
N ILE A 88 -2.24 -10.16 -1.85
CA ILE A 88 -2.97 -9.26 -2.76
C ILE A 88 -4.23 -9.97 -3.30
N ARG A 89 -5.03 -10.60 -2.41
CA ARG A 89 -6.32 -11.20 -2.82
C ARG A 89 -7.47 -10.20 -2.86
N ASP A 90 -7.38 -9.12 -2.07
CA ASP A 90 -8.46 -8.15 -1.95
C ASP A 90 -8.19 -6.94 -2.84
N VAL A 91 -8.76 -7.05 -4.04
CA VAL A 91 -8.72 -6.16 -5.22
C VAL A 91 -9.06 -4.69 -4.94
N ALA A 92 -9.53 -4.35 -3.72
CA ALA A 92 -10.03 -3.02 -3.39
C ALA A 92 -9.20 -2.27 -2.32
N TRP A 93 -8.48 -2.96 -1.44
CA TRP A 93 -7.72 -2.38 -0.32
C TRP A 93 -6.57 -3.32 0.06
N GLY A 94 -5.37 -2.79 0.26
CA GLY A 94 -4.24 -3.58 0.73
C GLY A 94 -4.57 -4.30 2.03
N VAL A 95 -4.22 -5.59 2.13
CA VAL A 95 -4.58 -6.41 3.30
C VAL A 95 -4.02 -5.79 4.58
N PHE A 96 -2.81 -5.20 4.55
CA PHE A 96 -2.24 -4.49 5.69
C PHE A 96 -3.10 -3.30 6.11
N GLU A 97 -3.35 -2.33 5.24
CA GLU A 97 -4.13 -1.14 5.58
C GLU A 97 -5.51 -1.50 6.12
N ARG A 98 -6.20 -2.46 5.49
CA ARG A 98 -7.49 -2.93 6.00
C ARG A 98 -7.33 -3.55 7.38
N CYS A 99 -6.42 -4.50 7.56
CA CYS A 99 -6.30 -5.23 8.82
C CYS A 99 -5.84 -4.33 9.98
N ILE A 100 -4.91 -3.41 9.71
CA ILE A 100 -4.50 -2.35 10.63
C ILE A 100 -5.69 -1.43 10.90
N GLY A 101 -6.29 -0.87 9.85
CA GLY A 101 -7.35 0.12 9.91
C GLY A 101 -8.66 -0.38 10.51
N THR A 102 -8.91 -1.69 10.53
CA THR A 102 -10.13 -2.25 11.12
C THR A 102 -9.89 -2.97 12.44
N ASN A 103 -8.68 -3.46 12.72
CA ASN A 103 -8.38 -4.40 13.81
C ASN A 103 -9.33 -5.62 13.85
N SER A 104 -9.87 -6.02 12.69
CA SER A 104 -10.90 -7.07 12.60
C SER A 104 -10.46 -8.29 11.80
N CYS A 105 -9.21 -8.34 11.36
CA CYS A 105 -8.71 -9.47 10.58
C CYS A 105 -8.35 -10.66 11.49
N PRO A 106 -8.87 -11.87 11.20
CA PRO A 106 -8.51 -13.08 11.95
C PRO A 106 -6.99 -13.34 11.91
N GLY A 107 -6.38 -13.62 13.07
CA GLY A 107 -4.95 -13.92 13.17
C GLY A 107 -4.01 -12.72 12.93
N TRP A 108 -4.54 -11.49 12.98
CA TRP A 108 -3.75 -10.26 13.01
C TRP A 108 -3.69 -9.70 14.42
N PRO A 109 -2.57 -9.09 14.82
CA PRO A 109 -2.49 -8.40 16.10
C PRO A 109 -3.42 -7.18 16.12
N HIS A 110 -3.73 -6.71 17.33
CA HIS A 110 -4.48 -5.47 17.50
C HIS A 110 -3.51 -4.28 17.47
N PHE A 111 -3.67 -3.40 16.50
CA PHE A 111 -2.84 -2.19 16.35
C PHE A 111 -3.43 -1.04 17.16
N GLU A 112 -2.57 -0.29 17.85
CA GLU A 112 -2.96 1.02 18.36
C GLU A 112 -3.00 2.00 17.18
N ARG A 113 -4.15 2.65 17.01
CA ARG A 113 -4.43 3.49 15.85
C ARG A 113 -5.46 4.55 16.19
N ILE A 114 -5.51 5.60 15.38
CA ILE A 114 -6.59 6.58 15.41
C ILE A 114 -7.43 6.42 14.15
N GLN A 115 -8.68 6.00 14.34
CA GLN A 115 -9.63 5.99 13.24
C GLN A 115 -9.96 7.43 12.86
N MET A 116 -9.75 7.77 11.59
CA MET A 116 -10.14 9.06 11.04
C MET A 116 -11.58 9.02 10.55
N TYR A 117 -12.32 10.08 10.85
CA TYR A 117 -13.67 10.33 10.33
C TYR A 117 -13.63 11.56 9.44
N PRO A 118 -14.24 11.52 8.24
CA PRO A 118 -14.26 12.68 7.33
C PRO A 118 -14.77 13.95 8.01
N GLU A 119 -15.73 13.84 8.93
CA GLU A 119 -16.35 14.93 9.67
C GLU A 119 -15.40 15.67 10.60
N GLU A 120 -14.40 14.96 11.13
CA GLU A 120 -13.41 15.50 12.07
C GLU A 120 -12.13 15.95 11.35
N SER A 121 -11.93 15.49 10.11
CA SER A 121 -10.71 15.74 9.35
C SER A 121 -10.57 17.17 8.84
N VAL A 122 -9.33 17.56 8.53
CA VAL A 122 -9.03 18.81 7.80
C VAL A 122 -9.68 18.85 6.41
N TYR A 123 -10.10 17.70 5.88
CA TYR A 123 -10.76 17.55 4.60
C TYR A 123 -12.29 17.69 4.67
N HIS A 124 -12.90 17.77 5.86
CA HIS A 124 -14.36 17.77 6.05
C HIS A 124 -15.12 18.70 5.08
N GLU A 125 -14.61 19.92 4.90
CA GLU A 125 -15.26 20.95 4.08
C GLU A 125 -14.98 20.84 2.58
N GLY A 126 -14.15 19.88 2.16
CA GLY A 126 -13.89 19.59 0.75
C GLY A 126 -15.19 19.21 0.03
N ASN A 127 -15.32 19.58 -1.25
CA ASN A 127 -16.44 19.08 -2.03
C ASN A 127 -16.10 17.68 -2.56
N TRP A 128 -16.28 16.66 -1.73
CA TRP A 128 -16.10 15.24 -2.04
C TRP A 128 -17.09 14.72 -3.10
N ARG A 129 -17.69 15.59 -3.93
CA ARG A 129 -18.79 15.29 -4.88
C ARG A 129 -18.51 14.13 -5.84
N TYR A 130 -17.25 13.77 -6.03
CA TYR A 130 -16.77 12.72 -6.92
C TYR A 130 -16.19 11.50 -6.20
N ILE A 131 -16.04 11.60 -4.88
CA ILE A 131 -15.52 10.56 -4.01
C ILE A 131 -16.74 10.04 -3.26
N PRO A 132 -17.28 8.83 -3.57
CA PRO A 132 -18.36 8.27 -2.78
C PRO A 132 -18.01 8.43 -1.30
N SER A 133 -18.99 8.82 -0.48
CA SER A 133 -18.93 9.08 0.98
C SER A 133 -18.52 7.84 1.82
N ARG A 134 -17.59 7.06 1.27
CA ARG A 134 -17.19 5.67 1.52
C ARG A 134 -15.68 5.48 1.34
N PHE A 135 -14.94 6.46 0.82
CA PHE A 135 -13.51 6.50 1.00
C PHE A 135 -13.28 6.87 2.47
N HIS A 136 -13.04 5.83 3.26
CA HIS A 136 -12.72 5.99 4.67
C HIS A 136 -11.35 6.64 4.72
N LEU A 137 -11.14 7.65 5.56
CA LEU A 137 -9.78 8.12 5.78
C LEU A 137 -8.97 7.01 6.44
N ALA A 138 -7.74 6.83 6.00
CA ALA A 138 -6.84 5.84 6.57
C ALA A 138 -6.66 6.12 8.07
N SER A 139 -6.57 5.06 8.86
CA SER A 139 -6.24 5.22 10.27
C SER A 139 -4.82 5.74 10.41
N ILE A 140 -4.58 6.60 11.40
CA ILE A 140 -3.23 7.05 11.73
C ILE A 140 -2.59 6.04 12.68
N ILE A 141 -1.37 5.62 12.36
CA ILE A 141 -0.55 4.70 13.14
C ILE A 141 0.82 5.30 13.41
N LYS A 142 1.58 4.67 14.31
CA LYS A 142 3.00 4.96 14.52
C LYS A 142 3.83 3.72 14.19
N VAL A 143 4.87 3.90 13.38
CA VAL A 143 5.79 2.83 12.97
C VAL A 143 7.20 3.40 12.93
N CYS A 144 8.16 2.76 13.59
CA CYS A 144 9.57 3.18 13.59
C CYS A 144 9.78 4.62 14.07
N GLY A 145 9.00 5.05 15.06
CA GLY A 145 9.00 6.42 15.57
C GLY A 145 8.14 7.40 14.74
N ILE A 146 7.77 7.04 13.51
CA ILE A 146 7.11 7.92 12.54
C ILE A 146 5.59 7.76 12.59
N ARG A 147 4.87 8.88 12.58
CA ARG A 147 3.41 8.89 12.51
C ARG A 147 2.98 9.05 11.07
N MET A 148 2.10 8.17 10.60
CA MET A 148 1.64 8.19 9.22
C MET A 148 0.24 7.59 9.09
N GLY A 149 -0.40 7.83 7.96
CA GLY A 149 -1.58 7.07 7.56
C GLY A 149 -1.24 5.60 7.26
N ALA A 150 -2.13 4.69 7.63
CA ALA A 150 -1.95 3.26 7.38
C ALA A 150 -1.97 2.91 5.88
N ASP A 151 -2.48 3.81 5.04
CA ASP A 151 -2.42 3.75 3.58
C ASP A 151 -1.00 3.77 3.02
N LYS A 152 -0.04 4.41 3.70
CA LYS A 152 1.38 4.37 3.30
C LYS A 152 1.93 2.95 3.32
N ILE A 153 1.38 2.08 4.17
CA ILE A 153 1.72 0.65 4.20
C ILE A 153 1.18 -0.07 2.94
N THR A 154 0.00 0.30 2.45
CA THR A 154 -0.51 -0.19 1.15
C THR A 154 0.37 0.30 0.01
N HIS A 155 0.77 1.57 -0.01
CA HIS A 155 1.69 2.08 -1.03
C HIS A 155 3.03 1.33 -1.03
N LEU A 156 3.60 1.10 0.14
CA LEU A 156 4.85 0.34 0.28
C LEU A 156 4.73 -1.09 -0.25
N PHE A 157 3.70 -1.84 0.15
CA PHE A 157 3.60 -3.24 -0.26
C PHE A 157 2.93 -3.43 -1.63
N ASP A 158 1.76 -2.86 -1.88
CA ASP A 158 1.02 -3.15 -3.11
C ASP A 158 1.58 -2.37 -4.30
N ASP A 159 1.64 -1.04 -4.20
CA ASP A 159 2.13 -0.21 -5.29
C ASP A 159 3.63 -0.39 -5.52
N GLY A 160 4.41 -0.46 -4.44
CA GLY A 160 5.83 -0.84 -4.48
C GLY A 160 6.07 -2.14 -5.24
N PHE A 161 5.21 -3.16 -5.04
CA PHE A 161 5.30 -4.42 -5.78
C PHE A 161 4.99 -4.24 -7.27
N HIS A 162 4.02 -3.39 -7.60
CA HIS A 162 3.69 -3.07 -9.00
C HIS A 162 4.87 -2.40 -9.70
N TYR A 163 5.50 -1.41 -9.07
CA TYR A 163 6.68 -0.74 -9.61
C TYR A 163 7.89 -1.67 -9.69
N PHE A 164 8.13 -2.50 -8.68
CA PHE A 164 9.18 -3.51 -8.70
C PHE A 164 9.01 -4.48 -9.88
N ASN A 165 7.80 -4.99 -10.11
CA ASN A 165 7.53 -5.86 -11.26
C ASN A 165 7.78 -5.17 -12.61
N ALA A 166 7.49 -3.87 -12.69
CA ALA A 166 7.77 -3.08 -13.89
C ALA A 166 9.29 -3.04 -14.17
N ILE A 167 10.14 -2.84 -13.16
CA ILE A 167 11.61 -2.88 -13.28
C ILE A 167 12.10 -4.28 -13.69
N ARG A 168 11.51 -5.34 -13.13
CA ARG A 168 11.92 -6.74 -13.38
C ARG A 168 11.54 -7.25 -14.77
N SER A 169 10.59 -6.59 -15.44
CA SER A 169 10.20 -6.91 -16.81
C SER A 169 11.32 -6.62 -17.82
N LYS A 170 11.53 -7.51 -18.79
CA LYS A 170 12.42 -7.30 -19.96
C LYS A 170 11.79 -6.41 -21.02
N ARG A 171 10.46 -6.22 -20.97
CA ARG A 171 9.73 -5.43 -21.98
C ARG A 171 10.07 -3.95 -21.90
N LYS A 172 10.54 -3.49 -20.74
CA LYS A 172 10.89 -2.09 -20.48
C LYS A 172 12.13 -2.03 -19.58
N ASN A 173 13.02 -1.08 -19.86
CA ASN A 173 14.21 -0.84 -19.04
C ASN A 173 13.97 0.33 -18.10
N TYR A 174 13.04 0.18 -17.16
CA TYR A 174 12.84 1.17 -16.13
C TYR A 174 14.00 1.15 -15.12
N ASP A 175 14.54 2.32 -14.83
CA ASP A 175 15.40 2.55 -13.67
C ASP A 175 14.62 3.16 -12.49
N LEU A 176 15.30 3.50 -11.40
CA LEU A 176 14.65 4.09 -10.22
C LEU A 176 14.08 5.48 -10.48
N GLU A 177 14.73 6.27 -11.34
CA GLU A 177 14.29 7.62 -11.67
C GLU A 177 13.03 7.57 -12.54
N ASP A 178 12.96 6.62 -13.47
CA ASP A 178 11.74 6.34 -14.22
C ASP A 178 10.57 5.98 -13.30
N ILE A 179 10.81 5.13 -12.29
CA ILE A 179 9.78 4.74 -11.32
C ILE A 179 9.34 5.93 -10.47
N LYS A 180 10.28 6.76 -10.02
CA LYS A 180 9.95 7.99 -9.28
C LYS A 180 9.09 8.92 -10.12
N ASN A 181 9.48 9.18 -11.36
CA ASN A 181 8.72 10.02 -12.28
C ASN A 181 7.33 9.42 -12.58
N LEU A 182 7.24 8.10 -12.67
CA LEU A 182 5.99 7.39 -12.87
C LEU A 182 5.08 7.49 -11.64
N SER A 183 5.62 7.35 -10.44
CA SER A 183 4.90 7.52 -9.18
C SER A 183 4.38 8.95 -9.01
N LEU A 184 5.25 9.94 -9.26
CA LEU A 184 4.85 11.36 -9.31
C LEU A 184 3.74 11.61 -10.33
N ALA A 185 3.83 11.04 -11.53
CA ALA A 185 2.81 11.19 -12.56
C ALA A 185 1.49 10.52 -12.18
N PHE A 186 1.53 9.36 -11.53
CA PHE A 186 0.34 8.66 -11.06
C PHE A 186 -0.41 9.49 -10.03
N GLU A 187 0.33 10.07 -9.10
CA GLU A 187 -0.23 10.85 -8.02
C GLU A 187 -0.73 12.23 -8.47
N ARG A 188 -0.04 12.84 -9.46
CA ARG A 188 -0.51 14.05 -10.18
C ARG A 188 -1.65 13.77 -11.15
N SER A 189 -2.04 12.52 -11.37
CA SER A 189 -3.06 12.18 -12.33
C SER A 189 -4.29 11.59 -11.63
N TYR A 190 -4.68 10.37 -12.00
CA TYR A 190 -6.01 9.87 -11.73
C TYR A 190 -6.23 9.56 -10.25
N MET A 191 -5.29 8.89 -9.57
CA MET A 191 -5.53 8.38 -8.21
C MET A 191 -5.44 9.45 -7.12
N GLY A 192 -4.46 10.34 -7.18
CA GLY A 192 -4.40 11.51 -6.29
C GLY A 192 -5.27 12.65 -6.81
N THR A 193 -4.64 13.64 -7.46
CA THR A 193 -5.27 14.95 -7.70
C THR A 193 -6.58 14.94 -8.49
N ARG A 194 -6.86 13.94 -9.31
CA ARG A 194 -8.12 13.90 -10.07
C ARG A 194 -9.25 13.21 -9.32
N LEU A 195 -8.95 12.18 -8.54
CA LEU A 195 -9.96 11.45 -7.75
C LEU A 195 -10.12 12.07 -6.37
N THR A 196 -9.04 12.13 -5.60
CA THR A 196 -9.06 12.65 -4.23
C THR A 196 -8.89 14.16 -4.22
N GLY A 197 -8.24 14.71 -5.26
CA GLY A 197 -7.90 16.13 -5.27
C GLY A 197 -6.66 16.47 -4.44
N ILE A 198 -6.01 15.44 -3.89
CA ILE A 198 -4.82 15.50 -3.04
C ILE A 198 -3.65 14.92 -3.85
N PHE A 199 -2.48 15.49 -3.66
CA PHE A 199 -1.22 14.94 -4.15
C PHE A 199 -0.35 14.68 -2.92
N SER A 200 -0.10 13.42 -2.60
CA SER A 200 0.74 13.04 -1.47
C SER A 200 2.15 12.69 -1.91
N TYR A 201 3.12 13.48 -1.45
CA TYR A 201 4.52 13.12 -1.64
C TYR A 201 4.93 11.90 -0.77
N ALA A 202 4.26 11.70 0.37
CA ALA A 202 4.48 10.55 1.22
C ALA A 202 4.08 9.23 0.52
N ASP A 203 3.07 9.26 -0.35
CA ASP A 203 2.71 8.11 -1.19
C ASP A 203 3.81 7.79 -2.19
N VAL A 204 4.40 8.82 -2.80
CA VAL A 204 5.52 8.65 -3.74
C VAL A 204 6.73 8.05 -3.04
N GLU A 205 7.05 8.54 -1.84
CA GLU A 205 8.12 7.96 -1.02
C GLU A 205 7.82 6.50 -0.66
N ALA A 206 6.62 6.21 -0.16
CA ALA A 206 6.22 4.86 0.22
C ALA A 206 6.29 3.88 -0.96
N ASN A 207 5.88 4.31 -2.15
CA ASN A 207 6.01 3.54 -3.39
C ASN A 207 7.47 3.18 -3.70
N LEU A 208 8.38 4.15 -3.57
CA LEU A 208 9.81 3.95 -3.83
C LEU A 208 10.48 3.05 -2.78
N ALA A 209 10.14 3.26 -1.51
CA ALA A 209 10.56 2.39 -0.41
C ALA A 209 10.09 0.94 -0.65
N GLY A 210 8.86 0.78 -1.14
CA GLY A 210 8.30 -0.49 -1.56
C GLY A 210 9.10 -1.19 -2.66
N VAL A 211 9.56 -0.44 -3.68
CA VAL A 211 10.46 -1.00 -4.69
C VAL A 211 11.75 -1.52 -4.07
N GLN A 212 12.34 -0.76 -3.15
CA GLN A 212 13.55 -1.17 -2.45
C GLN A 212 13.31 -2.42 -1.59
N PHE A 213 12.19 -2.47 -0.85
CA PHE A 213 11.75 -3.63 -0.08
C PHE A 213 11.73 -4.91 -0.92
N TYR A 214 11.13 -4.87 -2.11
CA TYR A 214 11.08 -6.05 -2.98
C TYR A 214 12.42 -6.38 -3.66
N ARG A 215 13.28 -5.39 -3.91
CA ARG A 215 14.64 -5.64 -4.38
C ARG A 215 15.47 -6.39 -3.36
N ASP A 216 15.30 -6.05 -2.07
CA ASP A 216 16.05 -6.66 -0.98
C ASP A 216 15.61 -8.08 -0.67
N PHE A 217 14.53 -8.59 -1.26
CA PHE A 217 14.19 -10.01 -1.14
C PHE A 217 15.31 -10.90 -1.66
N PHE A 218 15.87 -10.61 -2.83
CA PHE A 218 16.89 -11.47 -3.47
C PHE A 218 18.16 -10.72 -3.90
N GLY A 219 18.17 -9.40 -3.78
CA GLY A 219 19.26 -8.53 -4.21
C GLY A 219 19.95 -7.81 -3.06
N GLY A 220 21.01 -7.09 -3.40
CA GLY A 220 21.81 -6.34 -2.43
C GLY A 220 22.87 -7.20 -1.73
N PRO A 221 23.70 -6.58 -0.86
CA PRO A 221 24.74 -7.27 -0.09
C PRO A 221 24.17 -8.14 1.04
N THR A 222 22.95 -7.84 1.48
CA THR A 222 22.26 -8.49 2.61
C THR A 222 20.81 -8.83 2.24
N PRO A 223 20.58 -9.73 1.26
CA PRO A 223 19.25 -10.11 0.84
C PRO A 223 18.46 -10.76 1.99
N MET A 224 17.14 -10.59 2.01
CA MET A 224 16.25 -11.25 2.96
C MET A 224 16.12 -12.73 2.68
N ILE A 225 16.18 -13.14 1.41
CA ILE A 225 15.95 -14.50 0.95
C ILE A 225 17.12 -14.92 0.06
N GLY A 226 17.60 -16.13 0.31
CA GLY A 226 18.59 -16.78 -0.54
C GLY A 226 18.33 -18.28 -0.63
N ARG A 227 19.36 -19.03 -1.02
CA ARG A 227 19.31 -20.49 -1.06
C ARG A 227 20.02 -21.11 0.13
N ASN A 228 19.44 -22.17 0.68
CA ASN A 228 20.15 -23.07 1.59
C ASN A 228 21.09 -24.03 0.84
N ALA A 229 21.80 -24.88 1.59
CA ALA A 229 22.74 -25.87 1.02
C ALA A 229 22.09 -26.86 0.03
N ASN A 230 20.79 -27.11 0.16
CA ASN A 230 20.02 -27.98 -0.73
C ASN A 230 19.46 -27.23 -1.94
N GLY A 231 19.75 -25.93 -2.08
CA GLY A 231 19.31 -25.09 -3.16
C GLY A 231 17.87 -24.56 -3.04
N PHE A 232 17.18 -24.79 -1.92
CA PHE A 232 15.82 -24.27 -1.68
C PHE A 232 15.85 -22.89 -1.05
N LEU A 233 14.74 -22.14 -1.17
CA LEU A 233 14.62 -20.81 -0.56
C LEU A 233 14.73 -20.90 0.96
N THR A 234 15.45 -19.96 1.55
CA THR A 234 15.57 -19.79 2.99
C THR A 234 15.60 -18.31 3.34
N LEU A 235 15.02 -17.97 4.49
CA LEU A 235 15.18 -16.65 5.07
C LEU A 235 16.62 -16.49 5.56
N MET A 236 17.30 -15.44 5.11
CA MET A 236 18.69 -15.10 5.48
C MET A 236 18.74 -14.05 6.58
N ARG A 237 17.76 -13.13 6.58
CA ARG A 237 17.53 -12.17 7.66
C ARG A 237 16.04 -11.94 7.84
N SER A 238 15.63 -11.61 9.06
CA SER A 238 14.25 -11.21 9.32
C SER A 238 13.94 -9.88 8.62
N PRO A 239 12.71 -9.69 8.11
CA PRO A 239 12.31 -8.41 7.58
C PRO A 239 12.26 -7.37 8.70
N ASP A 240 12.71 -6.15 8.42
CA ASP A 240 12.50 -5.00 9.28
C ASP A 240 11.89 -3.85 8.46
N ILE A 241 10.66 -3.49 8.79
CA ILE A 241 9.94 -2.39 8.16
C ILE A 241 10.64 -1.04 8.39
N CYS A 242 11.43 -0.92 9.46
CA CYS A 242 12.20 0.29 9.75
C CYS A 242 13.35 0.54 8.78
N ASP A 243 13.76 -0.47 8.00
CA ASP A 243 14.69 -0.28 6.88
C ASP A 243 14.07 0.56 5.73
N TYR A 244 12.73 0.67 5.69
CA TYR A 244 11.96 1.23 4.57
C TYR A 244 11.07 2.40 4.96
N VAL A 245 10.84 2.65 6.25
CA VAL A 245 10.08 3.78 6.74
C VAL A 245 11.01 4.97 6.96
N SER A 246 10.73 6.08 6.27
CA SER A 246 11.45 7.35 6.45
C SER A 246 10.55 8.40 7.11
N ASP A 247 11.15 9.49 7.56
CA ASP A 247 10.43 10.65 8.10
C ASP A 247 9.51 11.32 7.07
N GLN A 248 9.73 11.07 5.78
CA GLN A 248 8.93 11.56 4.66
C GLN A 248 7.58 10.84 4.52
N PHE A 249 7.35 9.73 5.25
CA PHE A 249 6.04 9.08 5.32
C PHE A 249 5.05 9.89 6.16
N ASP A 250 5.55 10.79 7.01
CA ASP A 250 4.73 11.71 7.78
C ASP A 250 4.36 12.92 6.90
N GLU A 251 3.10 12.98 6.46
CA GLU A 251 2.58 14.09 5.63
C GLU A 251 2.58 15.44 6.37
N ARG A 252 2.99 15.48 7.65
CA ARG A 252 3.30 16.73 8.35
C ARG A 252 4.68 17.28 7.99
N ASN A 253 5.64 16.38 7.79
CA ASN A 253 7.00 16.72 7.35
C ASN A 253 7.04 17.01 5.85
N LEU A 254 6.20 16.31 5.09
CA LEU A 254 6.09 16.48 3.65
C LEU A 254 4.64 16.77 3.23
N PRO A 255 4.18 18.03 3.36
CA PRO A 255 2.78 18.39 3.16
C PRO A 255 2.25 18.10 1.76
N ASN A 256 1.02 17.57 1.71
CA ASN A 256 0.31 17.30 0.47
C ASN A 256 0.01 18.58 -0.33
N GLU A 257 -0.01 18.47 -1.66
CA GLU A 257 -0.57 19.50 -2.53
C GLU A 257 -2.06 19.24 -2.78
N TYR A 258 -2.80 20.31 -3.11
CA TYR A 258 -4.24 20.24 -3.30
C TYR A 258 -4.63 20.88 -4.62
N THR A 259 -5.60 20.29 -5.31
CA THR A 259 -6.18 20.89 -6.52
C THR A 259 -6.92 22.19 -6.24
N TYR A 260 -7.02 23.05 -7.27
CA TYR A 260 -7.73 24.33 -7.15
C TYR A 260 -9.20 24.19 -6.73
N SER A 261 -9.89 23.10 -7.10
CA SER A 261 -11.27 22.82 -6.69
C SER A 261 -11.39 22.57 -5.19
N LEU A 262 -10.44 21.84 -4.58
CA LEU A 262 -10.32 21.69 -3.13
C LEU A 262 -9.84 22.97 -2.44
N ILE A 263 -8.94 23.72 -3.09
CA ILE A 263 -8.50 25.04 -2.63
C ILE A 263 -9.63 26.06 -2.71
N LYS A 264 -10.64 25.94 -3.59
CA LYS A 264 -11.78 26.88 -3.66
C LYS A 264 -12.75 26.71 -2.49
N THR A 265 -12.75 25.54 -1.85
CA THR A 265 -13.22 25.30 -0.47
C THR A 265 -12.22 25.81 0.60
N ALA A 266 -11.44 26.84 0.25
CA ALA A 266 -10.26 27.54 0.82
C ALA A 266 -10.10 27.75 2.33
N LYS A 267 -10.99 27.20 3.17
CA LYS A 267 -10.72 27.02 4.58
C LYS A 267 -9.77 25.85 4.84
N ALA A 268 -9.67 24.83 3.97
CA ALA A 268 -8.70 23.74 4.11
C ALA A 268 -7.26 24.27 4.06
N ARG A 269 -6.85 25.00 3.00
CA ARG A 269 -5.50 25.59 2.90
C ARG A 269 -5.20 26.62 3.99
N ASN A 270 -6.17 27.46 4.38
CA ASN A 270 -6.00 28.41 5.49
C ASN A 270 -6.03 27.74 6.87
N ARG A 271 -6.66 26.57 7.02
CA ARG A 271 -6.56 25.72 8.20
C ARG A 271 -5.28 24.92 8.18
N SER A 272 -4.73 24.47 7.05
CA SER A 272 -3.42 23.82 7.00
C SER A 272 -2.32 24.82 7.29
N LEU A 273 -2.34 26.01 6.69
CA LEU A 273 -1.38 27.09 6.98
C LEU A 273 -1.62 27.74 8.36
N GLY A 274 -2.88 27.86 8.77
CA GLY A 274 -3.27 28.32 10.10
C GLY A 274 -2.96 27.27 11.17
N LEU A 275 -3.10 25.98 10.88
CA LEU A 275 -2.66 24.85 11.70
C LEU A 275 -1.16 24.79 11.71
N ILE A 276 -0.44 25.00 10.60
CA ILE A 276 1.03 25.10 10.60
C ILE A 276 1.47 26.25 11.52
N LYS A 277 0.86 27.44 11.43
CA LYS A 277 1.14 28.54 12.38
C LYS A 277 0.68 28.26 13.82
N ILE A 278 -0.46 27.59 13.98
CA ILE A 278 -1.00 27.18 15.29
C ILE A 278 -0.19 26.01 15.84
N ILE A 279 0.48 25.20 15.03
CA ILE A 279 1.32 24.04 15.36
C ILE A 279 2.72 24.55 15.62
N GLU A 280 3.26 25.49 14.88
CA GLU A 280 4.46 26.24 15.28
C GLU A 280 4.20 26.94 16.63
N GLN A 281 3.05 27.61 16.80
CA GLN A 281 2.67 28.18 18.10
C GLN A 281 2.36 27.13 19.16
N ARG A 282 1.78 25.98 18.79
CA ARG A 282 1.37 24.92 19.71
C ARG A 282 2.50 23.95 19.99
N GLU A 283 3.53 23.80 19.19
CA GLU A 283 4.76 23.07 19.50
C GLU A 283 5.57 23.93 20.44
N ASN A 284 5.71 25.22 20.15
CA ASN A 284 6.25 26.20 21.11
C ASN A 284 5.42 26.26 22.42
N GLN A 285 4.10 26.07 22.36
CA GLN A 285 3.22 26.02 23.54
C GLN A 285 3.00 24.60 24.09
N SER A 286 3.31 23.51 23.39
CA SER A 286 3.08 22.09 23.76
C SER A 286 4.35 21.44 24.21
N GLU A 287 5.54 21.90 23.83
CA GLU A 287 6.72 21.71 24.67
C GLU A 287 6.49 22.39 26.03
N ALA A 288 5.91 23.60 26.04
CA ALA A 288 5.58 24.31 27.28
C ALA A 288 4.32 23.76 28.01
N ARG A 289 3.38 23.11 27.30
CA ARG A 289 2.14 22.51 27.86
C ARG A 289 2.26 21.02 28.12
N ALA A 290 3.07 20.24 27.40
CA ALA A 290 3.39 18.86 27.79
C ALA A 290 4.25 18.84 29.05
N LEU A 291 4.98 19.94 29.34
CA LEU A 291 5.55 20.20 30.66
C LEU A 291 4.52 20.59 31.75
N LYS A 292 3.30 21.02 31.39
CA LYS A 292 2.29 21.60 32.31
C LYS A 292 0.96 20.85 32.42
N LEU A 293 0.57 20.07 31.42
CA LEU A 293 -0.58 19.16 31.49
C LEU A 293 -0.16 18.00 32.37
N ASN A 294 -0.88 17.85 33.47
CA ASN A 294 -0.82 16.64 34.27
C ASN A 294 -1.07 15.44 33.34
N GLN A 295 -0.20 14.42 33.40
CA GLN A 295 -0.30 13.17 32.64
C GLN A 295 -1.73 12.57 32.65
N GLN A 296 -2.49 12.83 33.71
CA GLN A 296 -3.87 12.39 33.93
C GLN A 296 -4.89 13.03 32.97
N GLU A 297 -4.76 14.30 32.59
CA GLU A 297 -5.67 14.94 31.62
C GLU A 297 -5.40 14.47 30.19
N LEU A 298 -4.12 14.27 29.84
CA LEU A 298 -3.72 13.66 28.58
C LEU A 298 -4.22 12.22 28.49
N ALA A 299 -4.13 11.47 29.60
CA ALA A 299 -4.66 10.11 29.69
C ALA A 299 -6.18 10.07 29.50
N ILE A 300 -6.95 10.99 30.10
CA ILE A 300 -8.41 11.04 29.95
C ILE A 300 -8.83 11.37 28.52
N GLN A 301 -8.18 12.35 27.87
CA GLN A 301 -8.48 12.66 26.46
C GLN A 301 -8.11 11.51 25.54
N THR A 302 -6.93 10.92 25.74
CA THR A 302 -6.45 9.75 25.00
C THR A 302 -7.42 8.58 25.18
N GLU A 303 -7.83 8.27 26.41
CA GLU A 303 -8.83 7.26 26.69
C GLU A 303 -10.18 7.60 26.05
N SER A 304 -10.63 8.85 26.05
CA SER A 304 -11.91 9.20 25.43
C SER A 304 -11.93 9.00 23.91
N ILE A 305 -10.78 9.19 23.25
CA ILE A 305 -10.61 9.02 21.81
C ILE A 305 -10.38 7.54 21.48
N LEU A 306 -9.57 6.85 22.28
CA LEU A 306 -9.37 5.40 22.19
C LEU A 306 -10.62 4.60 22.59
N ALA A 307 -11.47 5.11 23.48
CA ALA A 307 -12.71 4.44 23.94
C ALA A 307 -13.85 4.57 22.93
N ARG A 308 -13.74 5.47 21.93
CA ARG A 308 -14.60 5.47 20.74
C ARG A 308 -14.31 4.29 19.80
N ARG A 309 -13.62 3.23 20.27
CA ARG A 309 -13.57 1.86 19.72
C ARG A 309 -14.99 1.31 19.52
N ILE A 310 -15.66 1.70 18.45
CA ILE A 310 -16.92 1.07 18.06
C ILE A 310 -16.59 -0.28 17.43
N PRO A 311 -17.14 -1.41 17.92
CA PRO A 311 -17.05 -2.68 17.21
C PRO A 311 -17.81 -2.57 15.88
N MET A 312 -17.11 -2.77 14.76
CA MET A 312 -17.64 -2.67 13.39
C MET A 312 -18.66 -3.75 13.00
N THR A 313 -19.27 -4.46 13.96
CA THR A 313 -20.16 -5.59 13.68
C THR A 313 -21.52 -5.20 13.09
N ARG A 314 -21.91 -3.91 13.08
CA ARG A 314 -23.29 -3.51 12.74
C ARG A 314 -23.53 -3.02 11.31
N TRP A 315 -22.51 -2.88 10.47
CA TRP A 315 -22.65 -2.22 9.16
C TRP A 315 -22.67 -3.17 7.94
N GLN A 316 -22.52 -4.48 8.12
CA GLN A 316 -22.49 -5.42 6.98
C GLN A 316 -23.86 -5.85 6.44
N THR A 317 -24.97 -5.62 7.14
CA THR A 317 -26.23 -6.33 6.80
C THR A 317 -27.32 -5.52 6.08
N ASP A 318 -27.32 -4.19 6.10
CA ASP A 318 -28.45 -3.42 5.55
C ASP A 318 -28.01 -2.40 4.48
N PHE A 319 -27.96 -2.80 3.20
CA PHE A 319 -27.86 -1.85 2.08
C PHE A 319 -28.67 -2.26 0.84
N PRO A 320 -29.43 -1.33 0.20
CA PRO A 320 -30.22 -1.60 -0.99
C PRO A 320 -29.34 -1.59 -2.26
N LYS A 321 -29.19 -2.78 -2.88
CA LYS A 321 -28.25 -3.09 -3.97
C LYS A 321 -28.49 -2.38 -5.32
N LEU A 322 -29.64 -1.71 -5.53
CA LEU A 322 -30.13 -1.38 -6.89
C LEU A 322 -29.79 0.03 -7.42
N ARG A 323 -29.49 1.02 -6.56
CA ARG A 323 -29.10 2.38 -7.03
C ARG A 323 -27.60 2.54 -7.33
N LEU A 324 -26.78 1.60 -6.87
CA LEU A 324 -25.31 1.67 -6.98
C LEU A 324 -24.77 1.31 -8.36
N LEU A 325 -25.43 0.38 -9.06
CA LEU A 325 -24.98 -0.13 -10.35
C LEU A 325 -25.03 0.94 -11.46
N GLY A 326 -26.02 1.85 -11.44
CA GLY A 326 -26.15 2.90 -12.46
C GLY A 326 -25.05 3.96 -12.43
N HIS A 327 -24.63 4.40 -11.23
CA HIS A 327 -23.56 5.40 -11.12
C HIS A 327 -22.17 4.78 -11.33
N ALA A 328 -21.90 3.62 -10.74
CA ALA A 328 -20.61 2.94 -10.91
C ALA A 328 -20.30 2.57 -12.36
N THR A 329 -21.32 2.20 -13.16
CA THR A 329 -21.14 1.83 -14.57
C THR A 329 -20.87 3.02 -15.48
N GLY A 330 -21.52 4.17 -15.25
CA GLY A 330 -21.24 5.41 -15.99
C GLY A 330 -19.83 5.95 -15.73
N TYR A 331 -19.36 5.87 -14.49
CA TYR A 331 -17.99 6.26 -14.13
C TYR A 331 -16.93 5.31 -14.70
N MET A 332 -17.16 3.99 -14.63
CA MET A 332 -16.24 2.99 -15.21
C MET A 332 -16.12 3.10 -16.73
N THR A 333 -17.20 3.49 -17.42
CA THR A 333 -17.14 3.71 -18.88
C THR A 333 -16.36 4.97 -19.22
N GLN A 334 -16.63 6.13 -18.60
CA GLN A 334 -15.80 7.33 -18.81
C GLN A 334 -14.32 7.10 -18.45
N PHE A 335 -14.05 6.34 -17.39
CA PHE A 335 -12.72 5.92 -16.94
C PHE A 335 -11.96 5.08 -17.99
N MET A 336 -12.61 4.09 -18.62
CA MET A 336 -11.97 3.26 -19.64
C MET A 336 -11.70 3.98 -20.97
N PHE A 337 -12.25 5.18 -21.18
CA PHE A 337 -12.05 5.97 -22.40
C PHE A 337 -11.17 7.21 -22.18
N ASP A 338 -10.69 7.45 -20.96
CA ASP A 338 -9.78 8.55 -20.70
C ASP A 338 -8.39 8.29 -21.34
N PRO A 339 -7.87 9.20 -22.19
CA PRO A 339 -6.61 8.99 -22.90
C PRO A 339 -5.40 8.92 -21.99
N ASP A 340 -5.40 9.63 -20.86
CA ASP A 340 -4.30 9.66 -19.90
C ASP A 340 -4.36 8.44 -19.00
N PHE A 341 -5.56 7.97 -18.62
CA PHE A 341 -5.70 6.67 -17.97
C PHE A 341 -5.34 5.51 -18.91
N ARG A 342 -5.68 5.57 -20.20
CA ARG A 342 -5.23 4.59 -21.19
C ARG A 342 -3.72 4.64 -21.37
N ARG A 343 -3.12 5.82 -21.50
CA ARG A 343 -1.67 5.97 -21.57
C ARG A 343 -1.02 5.45 -20.30
N ALA A 344 -1.49 5.85 -19.13
CA ALA A 344 -1.07 5.29 -17.85
C ALA A 344 -1.19 3.77 -17.88
N SER A 345 -2.38 3.18 -17.99
CA SER A 345 -2.57 1.73 -17.97
C SER A 345 -1.74 0.95 -19.00
N ILE A 346 -1.50 1.53 -20.19
CA ILE A 346 -0.60 1.00 -21.22
C ILE A 346 0.89 1.18 -20.86
N ILE A 347 1.26 2.30 -20.23
CA ILE A 347 2.61 2.60 -19.72
C ILE A 347 2.93 1.71 -18.51
N PHE A 348 2.01 1.54 -17.57
CA PHE A 348 2.14 0.72 -16.38
C PHE A 348 2.10 -0.79 -16.67
N GLY A 349 1.67 -1.19 -17.86
CA GLY A 349 1.47 -2.61 -18.13
C GLY A 349 0.51 -3.24 -17.13
N PHE A 350 -0.51 -2.49 -16.66
CA PHE A 350 -1.66 -2.99 -15.88
C PHE A 350 -2.56 -3.91 -16.74
N ASN A 351 -1.98 -4.66 -17.68
CA ASN A 351 -2.48 -6.01 -17.83
C ASN A 351 -2.41 -6.61 -16.41
N PRO A 352 -3.47 -7.27 -15.90
CA PRO A 352 -3.26 -8.19 -14.80
C PRO A 352 -2.02 -8.99 -15.19
N LEU A 353 -1.13 -9.25 -14.24
CA LEU A 353 -0.10 -10.27 -14.44
C LEU A 353 -0.87 -11.54 -14.86
N LYS A 354 -1.15 -11.71 -16.16
CA LYS A 354 -1.14 -13.01 -16.80
C LYS A 354 0.20 -13.51 -16.31
N PRO A 355 0.23 -14.56 -15.46
CA PRO A 355 1.43 -14.99 -14.77
C PRO A 355 2.57 -14.83 -15.75
N GLY A 356 3.42 -13.82 -15.49
CA GLY A 356 4.32 -13.32 -16.52
C GLY A 356 5.04 -14.51 -17.12
N ASN A 357 5.25 -14.54 -18.43
CA ASN A 357 6.08 -15.61 -18.95
C ASN A 357 7.44 -15.46 -18.25
N LEU A 358 7.98 -16.54 -17.67
CA LEU A 358 9.32 -16.55 -17.09
C LEU A 358 10.34 -15.89 -18.04
N ASN A 359 10.13 -16.04 -19.35
CA ASN A 359 10.93 -15.45 -20.41
C ASN A 359 10.95 -13.91 -20.39
N ASP A 360 9.90 -13.26 -19.89
CA ASP A 360 9.78 -11.81 -19.78
C ASP A 360 10.49 -11.24 -18.54
N ARG A 361 11.05 -12.05 -17.64
CA ARG A 361 11.78 -11.57 -16.45
C ARG A 361 13.29 -11.51 -16.68
N LYS A 362 13.90 -10.41 -16.25
CA LYS A 362 15.37 -10.26 -16.22
C LYS A 362 15.99 -11.36 -15.33
N PRO A 363 17.09 -12.01 -15.71
CA PRO A 363 17.74 -13.00 -14.85
C PRO A 363 18.12 -12.41 -13.48
N ILE A 364 18.21 -13.26 -12.47
CA ILE A 364 18.81 -12.94 -11.16
C ILE A 364 19.72 -14.07 -10.69
N VAL A 365 20.61 -13.74 -9.76
CA VAL A 365 21.43 -14.71 -9.05
C VAL A 365 21.15 -14.54 -7.56
N MET A 366 20.68 -15.60 -6.90
CA MET A 366 20.40 -15.59 -5.46
C MET A 366 21.66 -15.91 -4.68
N GLN A 367 21.82 -15.25 -3.53
CA GLN A 367 22.89 -15.60 -2.59
C GLN A 367 22.65 -17.00 -2.00
N ARG A 368 23.73 -17.74 -1.76
CA ARG A 368 23.69 -19.10 -1.19
C ARG A 368 24.30 -19.10 0.20
N VAL A 369 23.60 -19.67 1.18
CA VAL A 369 24.07 -19.82 2.56
C VAL A 369 24.99 -21.02 2.66
N GLY A 370 26.16 -20.83 3.27
CA GLY A 370 27.10 -21.93 3.57
C GLY A 370 27.95 -22.41 2.39
N ILE A 371 27.87 -21.75 1.24
CA ILE A 371 28.80 -21.99 0.12
C ILE A 371 29.83 -20.87 0.16
N ASN A 372 31.08 -21.22 0.52
CA ASN A 372 32.20 -20.30 0.38
C ASN A 372 32.26 -19.84 -1.10
N PRO A 373 32.22 -18.52 -1.39
CA PRO A 373 32.30 -18.03 -2.77
C PRO A 373 33.55 -18.50 -3.51
N ASP A 374 34.61 -18.91 -2.78
CA ASP A 374 35.85 -19.46 -3.33
C ASP A 374 35.87 -20.99 -3.45
N ALA A 375 34.79 -21.68 -3.09
CA ALA A 375 34.72 -23.14 -3.26
C ALA A 375 34.52 -23.47 -4.75
N PRO A 376 35.45 -24.24 -5.38
CA PRO A 376 35.32 -24.60 -6.78
C PRO A 376 34.00 -25.34 -7.01
N SER A 377 33.28 -24.94 -8.06
CA SER A 377 31.97 -25.47 -8.44
C SER A 377 32.07 -26.97 -8.75
N ARG A 378 31.92 -27.81 -7.73
CA ARG A 378 31.74 -29.25 -7.92
C ARG A 378 30.27 -29.54 -8.18
N LEU A 379 29.90 -29.58 -9.46
CA LEU A 379 28.79 -30.37 -9.98
C LEU A 379 29.12 -30.68 -11.44
N GLU A 380 30.11 -31.55 -11.64
CA GLU A 380 30.10 -32.47 -12.78
C GLU A 380 29.53 -33.79 -12.25
N ILE A 381 28.31 -34.09 -12.66
CA ILE A 381 27.73 -35.44 -12.67
C ILE A 381 27.39 -35.75 -14.13
#